data_AF-A0AA36NXD3-F1
#
_entry.id   AF-A0AA36NXD3-F1
#
_cell.length_a   1.000
_cell.length_b   1.000
_cell.length_c   1.000
_cell.angle_alpha   90.00
_cell.angle_beta   90.00
_cell.angle_gamma   90.00
#
_symmetry.space_group_name_H-M   'P 1'
#
loop_
_entity.id
_entity.type
_entity.pdbx_description
1 polymer ?
#
loop_
_entity_poly.entity_id
_entity_poly.type
_entity_poly.pdbx_seq_one_letter_code
_entity_poly.pdbx_strand_id
1 'polypeptide(L)'
;MLKDFTTGEFSTYIENYTGTKLNRPILNKLLEESNQGDILLVESVDRLSRLSQDDFSILKEKIKSKGLKLIIHDLPTTHINNETSDKMTSEILNVINSMLIDLLATMARLDNEKRKERIKQGLERAGHKPTGKKPNLKKHERIKVLLAQGAMTKEEIALAVGVGEATVYRVQKQLNPSVQEQ
;
A
#
# COMPACT_ATOMS: atom_id res chain seq x y z
N MET A 1 3.56 26.93 13.07
CA MET A 1 4.94 27.37 13.34
C MET A 1 5.88 26.58 12.42
N LEU A 2 5.79 26.84 11.12
CA LEU A 2 6.36 26.03 10.01
C LEU A 2 7.59 26.69 9.35
N LYS A 3 8.20 27.69 9.99
CA LYS A 3 9.14 28.60 9.33
C LYS A 3 10.61 28.22 9.41
N ASP A 4 10.98 27.22 10.22
CA ASP A 4 12.40 27.03 10.56
C ASP A 4 13.06 25.80 9.88
N PHE A 5 12.31 25.00 9.11
CA PHE A 5 12.86 23.89 8.31
C PHE A 5 13.11 24.23 6.83
N THR A 6 12.75 25.43 6.38
CA THR A 6 12.86 25.87 4.98
C THR A 6 14.27 26.30 4.54
N THR A 7 15.30 26.12 5.39
CA THR A 7 16.66 26.59 5.11
C THR A 7 17.58 25.52 4.51
N GLY A 8 17.06 24.33 4.19
CA GLY A 8 17.77 23.26 3.48
C GLY A 8 17.02 22.79 2.23
N GLU A 9 17.75 22.31 1.22
CA GLU A 9 17.14 21.64 0.06
C GLU A 9 16.35 20.42 0.54
N PHE A 10 15.05 20.36 0.25
CA PHE A 10 14.21 19.21 0.58
C PHE A 10 13.64 18.58 -0.70
N SER A 11 13.82 17.27 -0.83
CA SER A 11 13.25 16.49 -1.92
C SER A 11 11.97 15.80 -1.44
N THR A 12 10.85 16.07 -2.11
CA THR A 12 9.55 15.47 -1.78
C THR A 12 9.32 14.23 -2.64
N TYR A 13 9.03 13.09 -2.00
CA TYR A 13 8.72 11.84 -2.69
C TYR A 13 7.29 11.42 -2.37
N ILE A 14 6.47 11.25 -3.42
CA ILE A 14 5.07 10.83 -3.28
C ILE A 14 4.94 9.43 -3.86
N GLU A 15 4.56 8.47 -3.00
CA GLU A 15 4.39 7.08 -3.42
C GLU A 15 2.93 6.64 -3.38
N ASN A 16 2.38 6.34 -4.56
CA ASN A 16 1.04 5.77 -4.75
C ASN A 16 1.07 4.23 -4.82
N TYR A 17 1.97 3.60 -4.06
CA TYR A 17 2.06 2.14 -3.96
C TYR A 17 1.36 1.64 -2.70
N THR A 18 0.90 0.39 -2.71
CA THR A 18 0.21 -0.15 -1.54
C THR A 18 1.16 -0.20 -0.35
N GLY A 19 0.71 0.30 0.81
CA GLY A 19 1.51 0.32 2.04
C GLY A 19 1.94 -1.06 2.56
N THR A 20 1.56 -2.14 1.88
CA THR A 20 1.67 -3.54 2.30
C THR A 20 2.90 -4.27 1.77
N LYS A 21 3.70 -3.67 0.88
CA LYS A 21 4.92 -4.29 0.34
C LYS A 21 6.14 -3.44 0.68
N LEU A 22 7.27 -4.08 0.98
CA LEU A 22 8.56 -3.43 1.18
C LEU A 22 9.22 -2.97 -0.13
N ASN A 23 9.12 -3.77 -1.19
CA ASN A 23 9.76 -3.42 -2.46
C ASN A 23 8.95 -2.32 -3.16
N ARG A 24 9.50 -1.12 -3.10
CA ARG A 24 8.83 0.12 -3.45
C ARG A 24 9.79 0.99 -4.26
N PRO A 25 9.50 1.25 -5.54
CA PRO A 25 10.46 1.90 -6.43
C PRO A 25 10.80 3.32 -5.97
N ILE A 26 9.84 4.06 -5.40
CA ILE A 26 10.06 5.44 -4.98
C ILE A 26 10.78 5.48 -3.62
N LEU A 27 10.42 4.58 -2.70
CA LEU A 27 11.14 4.44 -1.42
C LEU A 27 12.60 4.00 -1.63
N ASN A 28 12.85 3.05 -2.53
CA ASN A 28 14.20 2.60 -2.84
C ASN A 28 15.02 3.75 -3.47
N LYS A 29 14.42 4.50 -4.41
CA LYS A 29 15.05 5.67 -5.00
C LYS A 29 15.41 6.73 -3.96
N LEU A 30 14.47 7.05 -3.06
CA LEU A 30 14.72 7.96 -1.94
C LEU A 30 15.91 7.48 -1.11
N LEU A 31 15.93 6.19 -0.75
CA LEU A 31 17.00 5.63 0.05
C LEU A 31 18.34 5.72 -0.70
N GLU A 32 18.38 5.42 -2.00
CA GLU A 32 19.58 5.53 -2.84
C GLU A 32 20.13 6.96 -2.90
N GLU A 33 19.26 7.95 -3.10
CA GLU A 33 19.62 9.38 -3.24
C GLU A 33 19.99 10.04 -1.90
N SER A 34 19.65 9.42 -0.77
CA SER A 34 19.95 9.95 0.57
C SER A 34 21.39 9.64 1.02
N ASN A 35 22.03 10.64 1.62
CA ASN A 35 23.38 10.62 2.17
C ASN A 35 23.38 10.42 3.69
N GLN A 36 24.53 10.03 4.24
CA GLN A 36 24.70 9.87 5.68
C GLN A 36 24.43 11.19 6.42
N GLY A 37 23.58 11.15 7.45
CA GLY A 37 23.20 12.32 8.22
C GLY A 37 21.91 13.00 7.75
N ASP A 38 21.36 12.60 6.59
CA ASP A 38 20.09 13.12 6.10
C ASP A 38 18.91 12.69 6.99
N ILE A 39 17.89 13.54 7.01
CA ILE A 39 16.67 13.35 7.79
C ILE A 39 15.56 12.83 6.87
N LEU A 40 15.08 11.63 7.15
CA LEU A 40 13.89 11.08 6.52
C LEU A 40 12.66 11.51 7.31
N LEU A 41 11.94 12.51 6.81
CA LEU A 41 10.67 12.95 7.37
C LEU A 41 9.51 12.13 6.81
N VAL A 42 8.72 11.51 7.68
CA VAL A 42 7.50 10.80 7.32
C VAL A 42 6.30 11.51 7.93
N GLU A 43 5.27 11.74 7.11
CA GLU A 43 4.04 12.46 7.51
C GLU A 43 3.30 11.72 8.63
N SER A 44 3.12 10.39 8.53
CA SER A 44 2.39 9.62 9.53
C SER A 44 2.84 8.16 9.62
N VAL A 45 2.72 7.59 10.82
CA VAL A 45 3.03 6.18 11.11
C VAL A 45 2.11 5.22 10.38
N ASP A 46 0.88 5.62 10.00
CA ASP A 46 -0.06 4.75 9.26
C ASP A 46 0.52 4.22 7.94
N ARG A 47 1.41 4.99 7.30
CA ARG A 47 2.08 4.58 6.06
C ARG A 47 3.07 3.44 6.29
N LEU A 48 3.69 3.40 7.47
CA LEU A 48 4.66 2.40 7.90
C LEU A 48 3.98 1.19 8.53
N SER A 49 2.87 1.38 9.25
CA SER A 49 2.14 0.32 9.96
C SER A 49 1.49 -0.73 9.04
N ARG A 50 1.31 -0.39 7.76
CA ARG A 50 0.77 -1.30 6.74
C ARG A 50 1.76 -2.37 6.27
N LEU A 51 3.07 -2.19 6.47
CA LEU A 51 4.11 -3.19 6.16
C LEU A 51 3.94 -4.41 7.07
N SER A 52 4.61 -5.54 6.83
CA SER A 52 4.72 -6.61 7.85
C SER A 52 5.74 -6.22 8.94
N GLN A 53 5.77 -6.92 10.08
CA GLN A 53 6.76 -6.63 11.15
C GLN A 53 8.19 -6.84 10.62
N ASP A 54 8.39 -7.90 9.85
CA ASP A 54 9.67 -8.21 9.21
C ASP A 54 10.08 -7.11 8.23
N ASP A 55 9.15 -6.68 7.37
CA ASP A 55 9.42 -5.62 6.40
C ASP A 55 9.77 -4.28 7.09
N PHE A 56 9.11 -3.99 8.21
CA PHE A 56 9.38 -2.78 8.99
C PHE A 56 10.75 -2.83 9.66
N SER A 57 11.13 -3.98 10.20
CA SER A 57 12.47 -4.22 10.76
C SER A 57 13.55 -4.06 9.69
N ILE A 58 13.36 -4.65 8.50
CA ILE A 58 14.29 -4.51 7.37
C ILE A 58 14.41 -3.03 6.93
N LEU A 59 13.30 -2.30 6.87
CA LEU A 59 13.32 -0.87 6.54
C LEU A 59 14.13 -0.09 7.57
N LYS A 60 13.93 -0.35 8.87
CA LYS A 60 14.71 0.29 9.94
C LYS A 60 16.20 -0.03 9.86
N GLU A 61 16.55 -1.28 9.59
CA GLU A 61 17.95 -1.66 9.38
C GLU A 61 18.57 -0.95 8.17
N LYS A 62 17.84 -0.82 7.05
CA LYS A 62 18.31 -0.07 5.87
C LYS A 62 18.52 1.42 6.15
N ILE A 63 17.61 2.04 6.89
CA ILE A 63 17.72 3.45 7.29
C ILE A 63 18.93 3.63 8.23
N LYS A 64 19.07 2.73 9.21
CA LYS A 64 20.18 2.76 10.18
C LYS A 64 21.52 2.51 9.51
N SER A 65 21.62 1.55 8.58
CA SER A 65 22.87 1.21 7.88
C SER A 65 23.32 2.34 6.95
N LYS A 66 22.40 3.11 6.37
CA LYS A 66 22.71 4.34 5.65
C LYS A 66 23.00 5.55 6.56
N GLY A 67 22.79 5.44 7.87
CA GLY A 67 23.01 6.53 8.82
C GLY A 67 21.99 7.66 8.71
N LEU A 68 20.76 7.34 8.28
CA LEU A 68 19.66 8.28 8.14
C LEU A 68 18.92 8.44 9.48
N LYS A 69 18.44 9.65 9.77
CA LYS A 69 17.58 9.92 10.93
C LYS A 69 16.12 9.88 10.50
N LEU A 70 15.35 8.94 11.05
CA LEU A 70 13.90 8.87 10.81
C LEU A 70 13.17 9.83 11.76
N ILE A 71 12.48 10.83 11.20
CA ILE A 71 11.63 11.76 11.93
C ILE A 71 10.18 11.55 11.49
N ILE A 72 9.26 11.48 12.45
CA ILE A 72 7.83 11.32 12.19
C ILE A 72 7.13 12.60 12.64
N HIS A 73 6.42 13.25 11.72
CA HIS A 73 5.79 14.54 12.01
C HIS A 73 4.77 14.46 13.16
N ASP A 74 4.03 13.35 13.26
CA ASP A 74 3.04 13.09 14.32
C ASP A 74 3.65 12.88 15.73
N LEU A 75 4.98 12.77 15.86
CA LEU A 75 5.66 12.55 17.15
C LEU A 75 6.32 13.86 17.63
N PRO A 76 5.78 14.55 18.65
CA PRO A 76 6.36 15.78 19.16
C PRO A 76 7.74 15.60 19.83
N THR A 77 8.19 14.36 20.09
CA THR A 77 9.45 14.06 20.78
C THR A 77 10.68 14.00 19.87
N THR A 78 10.53 13.93 18.55
CA THR A 78 11.68 13.85 17.63
C THR A 78 12.28 15.23 17.28
N HIS A 79 11.68 16.32 17.79
CA HIS A 79 12.13 17.69 17.62
C HIS A 79 13.27 18.11 18.56
N ILE A 80 13.68 17.24 19.48
CA ILE A 80 14.85 17.52 20.32
C ILE A 80 16.08 17.30 19.44
N ASN A 81 16.42 18.35 18.70
CA ASN A 81 17.73 18.51 18.11
C ASN A 81 18.77 18.27 19.21
N ASN A 82 19.74 17.45 18.87
CA ASN A 82 20.93 17.10 19.63
C ASN A 82 21.85 18.32 19.83
N GLU A 83 21.37 19.36 20.50
CA GLU A 83 22.19 20.45 21.03
C GLU A 83 22.50 20.28 22.52
N THR A 84 22.08 19.15 23.13
CA THR A 84 22.61 18.74 24.43
C THR A 84 23.92 17.99 24.20
N SER A 85 25.00 18.59 24.68
CA SER A 85 26.42 18.28 24.47
C SER A 85 26.88 16.87 24.88
N ASP A 86 25.97 15.99 25.31
CA ASP A 86 26.30 14.70 25.89
C ASP A 86 25.89 13.54 24.98
N LYS A 87 26.89 12.83 24.45
CA LYS A 87 26.71 11.66 23.58
C LYS A 87 25.82 10.60 24.23
N MET A 88 25.88 10.49 25.56
CA MET A 88 25.05 9.56 26.33
C MET A 88 23.56 9.91 26.21
N THR A 89 23.18 11.19 26.28
CA THR A 89 21.79 11.63 26.16
C THR A 89 21.26 11.41 24.75
N SER A 90 22.07 11.67 23.71
CA SER A 90 21.67 11.42 22.32
C SER A 90 21.41 9.93 22.05
N GLU A 91 22.23 9.03 22.59
CA GLU A 91 22.02 7.58 22.43
C GLU A 91 20.74 7.12 23.14
N ILE A 92 20.47 7.62 24.36
CA ILE A 92 19.24 7.31 25.10
C ILE A 92 18.01 7.80 24.33
N LEU A 93 18.04 9.02 23.80
CA LEU A 93 16.94 9.57 23.00
C LEU A 93 16.72 8.77 21.71
N ASN A 94 17.78 8.30 21.05
CA ASN A 94 17.67 7.42 19.88
C ASN A 94 16.98 6.09 20.21
N VAL A 95 17.30 5.50 21.36
CA VAL A 95 16.67 4.26 21.84
C VAL A 95 15.19 4.49 22.14
N ILE A 96 14.86 5.57 22.86
CA ILE A 96 13.47 5.93 23.18
C ILE A 96 12.67 6.18 21.90
N ASN A 97 13.22 6.94 20.95
CA ASN A 97 12.56 7.19 19.66
C ASN A 97 12.34 5.89 18.89
N SER A 98 13.32 4.99 18.86
CA SER A 98 13.18 3.68 18.22
C SER A 98 12.07 2.86 18.86
N MET A 99 11.99 2.85 20.20
CA MET A 99 10.91 2.16 20.94
C MET A 99 9.53 2.78 20.71
N LEU A 100 9.43 4.12 20.67
CA LEU A 100 8.18 4.82 20.37
C LEU A 100 7.68 4.48 18.98
N ILE A 101 8.59 4.44 18.01
CA ILE A 101 8.30 4.05 16.63
C ILE A 101 7.77 2.61 16.58
N ASP A 102 8.40 1.68 17.33
CA ASP A 102 7.93 0.29 17.43
C ASP A 102 6.55 0.15 18.08
N LEU A 103 6.31 0.90 19.17
CA LEU A 103 5.04 0.91 19.85
C LEU A 103 3.92 1.43 18.93
N LEU A 104 4.14 2.55 18.24
CA LEU A 104 3.16 3.11 17.31
C LEU A 104 2.91 2.21 16.11
N ALA A 105 3.97 1.59 15.56
CA ALA A 105 3.82 0.60 14.49
C ALA A 105 2.97 -0.58 14.94
N THR A 106 3.18 -1.07 16.18
CA THR A 106 2.41 -2.17 16.77
C THR A 106 0.95 -1.78 17.00
N MET A 107 0.70 -0.61 17.58
CA MET A 107 -0.66 -0.12 17.85
C MET A 107 -1.45 0.07 16.56
N ALA A 108 -0.86 0.67 15.53
CA ALA A 108 -1.50 0.86 14.25
C ALA A 108 -1.81 -0.46 13.52
N ARG A 109 -0.99 -1.51 13.72
CA ARG A 109 -1.31 -2.87 13.25
C ARG A 109 -2.51 -3.45 13.97
N LEU A 110 -2.52 -3.42 15.30
CA LEU A 110 -3.63 -3.93 16.11
C LEU A 110 -4.94 -3.25 15.73
N ASP A 111 -4.92 -1.93 15.51
CA ASP A 111 -6.10 -1.19 15.04
C ASP A 111 -6.55 -1.62 13.64
N ASN A 112 -5.62 -1.88 12.72
CA ASN A 112 -5.93 -2.34 11.38
C ASN A 112 -6.51 -3.78 11.39
N GLU A 113 -5.93 -4.67 12.18
CA GLU A 113 -6.44 -6.05 12.36
C GLU A 113 -7.83 -6.03 12.98
N LYS A 114 -8.02 -5.26 14.06
CA LYS A 114 -9.32 -5.05 14.71
C LYS A 114 -10.35 -4.47 13.74
N ARG A 115 -9.94 -3.54 12.86
CA ARG A 115 -10.81 -2.99 11.80
C ARG A 115 -11.23 -4.07 10.82
N LYS A 116 -10.29 -4.89 10.32
CA LYS A 116 -10.60 -6.01 9.41
C LYS A 116 -11.54 -7.01 10.05
N GLU A 117 -11.30 -7.36 11.31
CA GLU A 117 -12.13 -8.29 12.06
C GLU A 117 -13.56 -7.74 12.25
N ARG A 118 -13.71 -6.47 12.61
CA ARG A 118 -15.02 -5.82 12.71
C ARG A 118 -15.77 -5.80 11.37
N ILE A 119 -15.08 -5.55 10.27
CA ILE A 119 -15.67 -5.61 8.92
C ILE A 119 -16.15 -7.03 8.63
N LYS A 120 -15.33 -8.05 8.92
CA LYS A 120 -15.69 -9.46 8.73
C LYS A 120 -16.93 -9.83 9.55
N GLN A 121 -16.94 -9.50 10.84
CA GLN A 121 -18.10 -9.73 11.73
C GLN A 121 -19.35 -8.98 11.23
N GLY A 122 -19.19 -7.76 10.71
CA GLY A 122 -20.28 -6.99 10.11
C GLY A 122 -20.86 -7.66 8.86
N LEU A 123 -20.01 -8.19 7.98
CA LEU A 123 -20.42 -8.95 6.79
C LEU A 123 -21.15 -10.25 7.19
N GLU A 124 -20.64 -10.98 8.18
CA GLU A 124 -21.25 -12.20 8.70
C GLU A 124 -22.65 -11.92 9.27
N ARG A 125 -22.79 -10.87 10.11
CA ARG A 125 -24.09 -10.46 10.68
C ARG A 125 -25.07 -9.98 9.63
N ALA A 126 -24.60 -9.26 8.60
CA ALA A 126 -25.45 -8.81 7.51
C ALA A 126 -25.91 -9.95 6.58
N GLY A 127 -25.33 -11.16 6.70
CA GLY A 127 -25.58 -12.28 5.79
C GLY A 127 -25.19 -11.99 4.34
N HIS A 128 -24.49 -10.88 4.08
CA HIS A 128 -24.15 -10.40 2.75
C HIS A 128 -22.67 -10.58 2.50
N LYS A 129 -22.34 -11.54 1.64
CA LYS A 129 -21.01 -11.63 1.03
C LYS A 129 -20.98 -10.64 -0.13
N PRO A 130 -20.03 -9.67 -0.17
CA PRO A 130 -19.84 -8.83 -1.34
C PRO A 130 -19.51 -9.73 -2.53
N THR A 131 -20.53 -10.01 -3.33
CA THR A 131 -20.33 -10.55 -4.67
C THR A 131 -19.75 -9.39 -5.45
N GLY A 132 -18.59 -9.58 -6.09
CA GLY A 132 -17.88 -8.51 -6.79
C GLY A 132 -18.75 -7.78 -7.82
N LYS A 133 -18.17 -6.86 -8.60
CA LYS A 133 -18.92 -6.07 -9.60
C LYS A 133 -19.87 -6.96 -10.42
N LYS A 134 -21.16 -6.69 -10.33
CA LYS A 134 -22.20 -7.43 -11.07
C LYS A 134 -21.89 -7.34 -12.57
N PRO A 135 -22.00 -8.45 -13.32
CA PRO A 135 -21.79 -8.42 -14.76
C PRO A 135 -22.73 -7.43 -15.45
N ASN A 136 -22.24 -6.73 -16.48
CA ASN A 136 -23.10 -5.89 -17.30
C ASN A 136 -23.90 -6.77 -18.26
N LEU A 137 -25.13 -7.09 -17.87
CA LEU A 137 -26.02 -8.00 -18.59
C LEU A 137 -26.27 -7.55 -20.03
N LYS A 138 -26.39 -6.24 -20.29
CA LYS A 138 -26.60 -5.71 -21.66
C LYS A 138 -25.43 -6.05 -22.59
N LYS A 139 -24.20 -5.89 -22.09
CA LYS A 139 -22.99 -6.25 -22.84
C LYS A 139 -22.87 -7.76 -23.03
N HIS A 140 -23.22 -8.55 -22.01
CA HIS A 140 -23.20 -10.01 -22.10
C HIS A 140 -24.20 -10.54 -23.14
N GLU A 141 -25.43 -10.04 -23.17
CA GLU A 141 -26.41 -10.42 -24.19
C GLU A 141 -25.94 -10.08 -25.61
N ARG A 142 -25.34 -8.90 -25.80
CA ARG A 142 -24.78 -8.52 -27.11
C ARG A 142 -23.63 -9.45 -27.54
N ILE A 143 -22.78 -9.88 -26.60
CA ILE A 143 -21.74 -10.88 -26.86
C ILE A 143 -22.36 -12.24 -27.25
N LYS A 144 -23.41 -12.69 -26.56
CA LYS A 144 -24.10 -13.96 -26.88
C LYS A 144 -24.66 -13.97 -28.29
N VAL A 145 -25.32 -12.88 -28.70
CA VAL A 145 -25.88 -12.73 -30.05
C VAL A 145 -24.78 -12.78 -31.10
N LEU A 146 -23.68 -12.04 -30.90
CA LEU A 146 -22.57 -12.01 -31.85
C LEU A 146 -21.82 -13.36 -31.93
N LEU A 147 -21.66 -14.06 -30.79
CA LEU A 147 -21.08 -15.40 -30.76
C LEU A 147 -21.98 -16.43 -31.48
N ALA A 148 -23.30 -16.32 -31.35
CA ALA A 148 -24.24 -17.21 -32.03
C ALA A 148 -24.30 -16.99 -33.54
N GLN A 149 -24.03 -15.77 -34.00
CA GLN A 149 -23.95 -15.45 -35.43
C GLN A 149 -22.71 -16.04 -36.12
N GLY A 150 -21.64 -16.32 -35.37
CA GLY A 150 -20.42 -16.98 -35.88
C GLY A 150 -19.63 -16.20 -36.94
N ALA A 151 -20.02 -14.95 -37.23
CA ALA A 151 -19.48 -14.15 -38.33
C ALA A 151 -18.27 -13.29 -37.94
N MET A 152 -18.00 -13.12 -36.65
CA MET A 152 -16.92 -12.26 -36.12
C MET A 152 -15.99 -13.07 -35.23
N THR A 153 -14.70 -12.72 -35.26
CA THR A 153 -13.72 -13.24 -34.31
C THR A 153 -13.95 -12.68 -32.92
N LYS A 154 -13.37 -13.32 -31.89
CA LYS A 154 -13.58 -12.94 -30.49
C LYS A 154 -13.01 -11.55 -30.17
N GLU A 155 -11.94 -11.19 -30.85
CA GLU A 155 -11.27 -9.88 -30.79
C GLU A 155 -12.19 -8.79 -31.36
N GLU A 156 -12.79 -9.04 -32.52
CA GLU A 156 -13.75 -8.12 -33.15
C GLU A 156 -15.02 -7.95 -32.32
N ILE A 157 -15.53 -9.03 -31.70
CA ILE A 157 -16.66 -8.97 -30.76
C ILE A 157 -16.32 -8.12 -29.54
N ALA A 158 -15.11 -8.27 -29.00
CA ALA A 158 -14.64 -7.50 -27.85
C ALA A 158 -14.60 -6.00 -28.17
N LEU A 159 -14.07 -5.64 -29.35
CA LEU A 159 -14.03 -4.26 -29.85
C LEU A 159 -15.44 -3.71 -30.08
N ALA A 160 -16.32 -4.46 -30.75
CA ALA A 160 -17.67 -4.03 -31.09
C ALA A 160 -18.58 -3.80 -29.86
N VAL A 161 -18.33 -4.51 -28.75
CA VAL A 161 -19.09 -4.36 -27.49
C VAL A 161 -18.37 -3.44 -26.48
N GLY A 162 -17.12 -3.05 -26.76
CA GLY A 162 -16.30 -2.24 -25.88
C GLY A 162 -16.02 -2.95 -24.55
N VAL A 163 -15.54 -4.18 -24.62
CA VAL A 163 -15.09 -5.01 -23.48
C VAL A 163 -13.72 -5.60 -23.79
N GLY A 164 -12.97 -6.01 -22.76
CA GLY A 164 -11.76 -6.81 -22.99
C GLY A 164 -12.10 -8.23 -23.44
N GLU A 165 -11.24 -8.83 -24.27
CA GLU A 165 -11.41 -10.20 -24.82
C GLU A 165 -11.68 -11.24 -23.74
N ALA A 166 -11.02 -11.14 -22.57
CA ALA A 166 -11.24 -12.03 -21.44
C ALA A 166 -12.72 -12.08 -20.99
N THR A 167 -13.48 -10.99 -21.18
CA THR A 167 -14.92 -10.96 -20.90
C THR A 167 -15.70 -11.79 -21.91
N VAL A 168 -15.33 -11.74 -23.20
CA VAL A 168 -15.95 -12.54 -24.28
C VAL A 168 -15.73 -14.03 -24.03
N TYR A 169 -14.48 -14.44 -23.74
CA TYR A 169 -14.16 -15.84 -23.39
C TYR A 169 -14.92 -16.32 -22.15
N ARG A 170 -15.05 -15.48 -21.12
CA ARG A 170 -15.80 -15.81 -19.91
C ARG A 170 -17.29 -16.00 -20.18
N VAL A 171 -17.89 -15.18 -21.04
CA VAL A 171 -19.29 -15.33 -21.47
C VAL A 171 -19.47 -16.59 -22.32
N GLN A 172 -18.56 -16.87 -23.25
CA GLN A 172 -18.57 -18.10 -24.05
C GLN A 172 -18.52 -19.35 -23.17
N LYS A 173 -17.64 -19.37 -22.17
CA LYS A 173 -17.52 -20.47 -21.21
C LYS A 173 -18.80 -20.68 -20.38
N GLN A 174 -19.55 -19.62 -20.09
CA GLN A 174 -20.86 -19.73 -19.43
C GLN A 174 -21.96 -20.29 -20.33
N LEU A 175 -21.82 -20.18 -21.67
CA LEU A 175 -22.78 -20.74 -22.63
C LEU A 175 -22.56 -22.24 -22.87
N ASN A 176 -21.31 -22.72 -22.82
CA ASN A 176 -20.96 -24.12 -23.02
C ASN A 176 -20.30 -24.72 -21.76
N PRO A 177 -21.07 -25.03 -20.71
CA PRO A 177 -20.53 -25.61 -19.48
C PRO A 177 -20.00 -27.05 -19.64
N SER A 178 -20.32 -27.75 -20.72
CA SER A 178 -20.06 -29.18 -20.96
C SER A 178 -18.64 -29.54 -21.44
N VAL A 179 -17.70 -28.59 -21.52
CA VAL A 179 -16.33 -28.82 -22.06
C VAL A 179 -15.25 -28.78 -20.97
N GLN A 180 -15.59 -29.04 -19.70
CA GLN A 180 -14.63 -28.91 -18.59
C GLN A 180 -14.47 -30.14 -17.68
N GLU A 181 -15.08 -31.27 -18.01
CA GLU A 181 -14.73 -32.56 -17.38
C GLU A 181 -14.19 -33.50 -18.45
N GLN A 182 -12.91 -33.32 -18.78
CA GLN A 182 -11.98 -34.34 -19.31
C GLN A 182 -10.54 -33.82 -19.17
#